data_AF-A0A7V3AA82-F1
#
_entry.id   AF-A0A7V3AA82-F1
#
_cell.length_a   1.000
_cell.length_b   1.000
_cell.length_c   1.000
_cell.angle_alpha   90.00
_cell.angle_beta   90.00
_cell.angle_gamma   90.00
#
_symmetry.space_group_name_H-M   'P 1'
#
loop_
_entity.id
_entity.type
_entity.pdbx_description
1 polymer ?
#
loop_
_entity_poly.entity_id
_entity_poly.type
_entity_poly.pdbx_seq_one_letter_code
_entity_poly.pdbx_strand_id
1 'polypeptide(L)' 'MIDDYEIYRFDLNGFVVLKNASGLDEVAELERQLDAIPPIKPGEWHGHVHRQDMLEERGVALQQIHERGSALV' A
#
# COMPACT_ATOMS: atom_id res chain seq x y z
N MET A 1 4.24 -21.17 -5.87
CA MET A 1 3.15 -21.93 -6.50
C MET A 1 2.13 -22.17 -5.41
N ILE A 2 0.90 -21.70 -5.60
CA ILE A 2 -0.19 -21.92 -4.64
C ILE A 2 -0.70 -23.34 -4.88
N ASP A 3 -0.82 -24.15 -3.83
CA ASP A 3 -1.32 -25.52 -3.94
C ASP A 3 -2.84 -25.62 -3.71
N ASP A 4 -3.42 -26.78 -4.03
CA ASP A 4 -4.88 -27.02 -3.90
C ASP A 4 -5.37 -26.86 -2.45
N TYR A 5 -4.50 -27.09 -1.47
CA TYR A 5 -4.85 -26.92 -0.06
C TYR A 5 -4.90 -25.44 0.33
N GLU A 6 -3.98 -24.62 -0.17
CA GLU A 6 -3.99 -23.17 0.01
C GLU A 6 -5.20 -22.52 -0.68
N ILE A 7 -5.60 -23.00 -1.86
CA ILE A 7 -6.83 -22.58 -2.55
C ILE A 7 -8.05 -22.93 -1.69
N TYR A 8 -8.14 -24.18 -1.22
CA TYR A 8 -9.23 -24.59 -0.34
C TYR A 8 -9.30 -23.76 0.95
N ARG A 9 -8.15 -23.45 1.56
CA ARG A 9 -8.08 -22.61 2.77
C ARG A 9 -8.49 -21.17 2.48
N PHE A 10 -8.14 -20.64 1.31
CA PHE A 10 -8.61 -19.32 0.89
C PHE A 10 -10.13 -19.31 0.74
N ASP A 11 -10.72 -20.29 0.05
CA ASP A 11 -12.17 -20.40 -0.11
C ASP A 11 -12.90 -20.53 1.24
N LEU A 12 -12.34 -21.32 2.16
CA LEU A 12 -12.94 -21.57 3.47
C LEU A 12 -12.87 -20.36 4.40
N ASN A 13 -11.74 -19.64 4.42
CA ASN A 13 -11.49 -18.57 5.41
C ASN A 13 -11.63 -17.15 4.83
N GLY A 14 -11.72 -17.01 3.51
CA GLY A 14 -11.64 -15.73 2.80
C GLY A 14 -10.22 -15.13 2.70
N PHE A 15 -9.20 -15.84 3.20
CA PHE A 15 -7.80 -15.43 3.12
C PHE A 15 -6.83 -16.62 3.27
N VAL A 16 -5.58 -16.41 2.88
CA VAL A 16 -4.44 -17.30 3.16
C VAL A 16 -3.24 -16.45 3.59
N VAL A 17 -2.36 -17.00 4.42
CA VAL A 17 -1.13 -16.34 4.85
C VAL A 17 0.05 -16.96 4.12
N LEU A 18 0.59 -16.22 3.14
CA LEU A 18 1.80 -16.61 2.44
C LEU A 18 3.02 -16.12 3.21
N LYS A 19 3.81 -17.06 3.75
CA LYS A 19 5.04 -16.71 4.47
C LYS A 19 6.14 -16.34 3.49
N ASN A 20 6.85 -15.25 3.77
CA ASN A 20 7.96 -14.77 2.94
C ASN A 20 7.55 -14.56 1.47
N ALA A 21 6.36 -13.99 1.25
CA ALA A 21 5.84 -13.73 -0.10
C ALA A 21 6.72 -12.76 -0.92
N SER A 22 7.49 -11.92 -0.23
CA SER A 22 8.50 -11.03 -0.78
C SER A 22 9.88 -11.36 -0.21
N GLY A 23 10.93 -11.08 -0.97
CA GLY A 23 12.31 -11.23 -0.51
C GLY A 23 12.68 -10.21 0.56
N LEU A 24 13.63 -10.53 1.44
CA LEU A 24 14.06 -9.60 2.50
C LEU A 24 14.64 -8.29 1.93
N ASP A 25 15.39 -8.38 0.83
CA ASP A 25 15.98 -7.19 0.18
C ASP A 25 14.91 -6.29 -0.44
N GLU A 26 13.85 -6.88 -0.99
CA GLU A 26 12.71 -6.17 -1.57
C GLU A 26 11.93 -5.44 -0.47
N VAL A 27 11.64 -6.12 0.65
CA VAL A 27 10.99 -5.51 1.81
C VAL A 27 11.82 -4.34 2.33
N ALA A 28 13.13 -4.52 2.49
CA ALA A 28 14.02 -3.48 2.98
C ALA A 28 14.11 -2.28 2.02
N GLU A 29 14.01 -2.50 0.70
CA GLU A 29 13.94 -1.40 -0.27
C GLU A 29 12.63 -0.63 -0.17
N LEU A 30 11.49 -1.33 -0.04
CA LEU A 30 10.19 -0.68 0.13
C LEU A 30 10.16 0.18 1.41
N GLU A 31 10.72 -0.31 2.51
CA GLU A 31 10.85 0.45 3.75
C GLU A 31 11.68 1.74 3.54
N ARG A 32 12.85 1.64 2.89
CA ARG A 32 13.69 2.82 2.58
C ARG A 32 12.95 3.85 1.73
N GLN A 33 12.15 3.41 0.76
CA GLN A 33 11.38 4.31 -0.10
C GLN A 33 10.26 5.02 0.67
N LEU A 34 9.62 4.32 1.62
CA LEU A 34 8.63 4.94 2.50
C LEU A 34 9.26 5.98 3.43
N ASP A 35 10.42 5.68 4.01
CA ASP A 35 11.16 6.62 4.87
C ASP A 35 11.67 7.87 4.12
N ALA A 36 11.86 7.75 2.80
CA ALA A 36 12.26 8.87 1.96
C ALA A 36 11.12 9.88 1.72
N ILE A 37 9.86 9.52 2.00
CA ILE A 37 8.72 10.44 1.87
C ILE A 37 8.82 11.49 2.99
N PRO A 38 8.98 12.79 2.66
CA PRO A 38 9.09 13.82 3.67
C PRO A 38 7.78 13.95 4.45
N PRO A 39 7.82 14.41 5.72
CA PRO A 39 6.61 14.75 6.45
C PRO A 39 5.80 15.82 5.72
N ILE A 40 4.65 15.43 5.18
CA ILE A 40 3.66 16.31 4.56
C ILE A 40 2.46 16.46 5.50
N LYS A 41 1.74 17.58 5.49
CA LYS A 41 0.54 17.83 6.33
C LYS A 41 -0.74 17.27 5.69
N PRO A 42 -1.84 17.11 6.45
CA PRO A 42 -3.13 16.76 5.85
C PRO A 42 -3.50 17.72 4.71
N GLY A 43 -3.87 17.15 3.55
CA GLY A 43 -4.16 17.90 2.31
C GLY A 43 -2.95 18.21 1.44
N GLU A 44 -1.72 17.95 1.91
CA GLU A 44 -0.51 18.17 1.12
C GLU A 44 -0.13 16.96 0.26
N TRP A 45 0.69 17.23 -0.76
CA TRP A 45 1.12 16.28 -1.77
C TRP A 45 2.65 16.18 -1.81
N HIS A 46 3.15 14.97 -2.03
CA HIS A 46 4.54 14.66 -2.38
C HIS A 46 4.57 13.80 -3.66
N GLY A 47 4.81 14.42 -4.81
CA GLY A 47 4.66 13.77 -6.11
C GLY A 47 3.22 13.30 -6.31
N HIS A 48 3.03 11.99 -6.47
CA HIS A 48 1.71 11.36 -6.62
C HIS A 48 1.11 10.89 -5.28
N VAL A 49 1.79 11.13 -4.16
CA VAL A 49 1.32 10.74 -2.83
C VAL A 49 0.61 11.91 -2.17
N HIS A 50 -0.64 11.71 -1.76
CA HIS A 50 -1.44 12.67 -1.01
C HIS A 50 -1.57 12.22 0.44
N ARG A 51 -1.40 13.13 1.40
CA ARG A 51 -1.77 12.85 2.79
C ARG A 51 -3.23 13.22 3.02
N GLN A 52 -4.06 12.21 3.23
CA GLN A 52 -5.47 12.42 3.53
C GLN A 52 -5.64 13.00 4.94
N ASP A 53 -6.67 13.84 5.09
CA ASP A 53 -7.14 14.24 6.41
C ASP A 53 -7.94 13.10 7.04
N MET A 54 -7.47 12.64 8.19
CA MET A 54 -8.02 11.50 8.94
C MET A 54 -8.04 11.87 10.42
N LEU A 55 -8.98 11.27 11.14
CA LEU A 55 -9.02 11.37 12.60
C LEU A 55 -7.70 10.89 13.20
N GLU A 56 -7.16 11.61 14.19
CA GLU A 56 -5.84 11.35 14.77
C GLU A 56 -5.68 9.91 15.27
N GLU A 57 -6.75 9.31 15.82
CA GLU A 57 -6.75 7.94 16.32
C GLU A 57 -6.56 6.86 15.24
N ARG A 58 -6.70 7.22 13.95
CA ARG A 58 -6.50 6.31 12.81
C ARG A 58 -5.09 6.36 12.23
N GLY A 59 -4.25 7.24 12.75
CA GLY A 59 -2.87 7.42 12.30
C GLY A 59 -2.75 8.26 11.01
N VAL A 60 -1.66 8.04 10.27
CA VAL A 60 -1.37 8.78 9.03
C VAL A 60 -1.81 7.96 7.82
N ALA A 61 -2.57 8.60 6.93
CA ALA A 61 -3.00 8.00 5.67
C ALA A 61 -2.29 8.66 4.48
N LEU A 62 -1.36 7.92 3.88
CA LEU A 62 -0.72 8.28 2.62
C LEU A 62 -1.40 7.50 1.49
N GLN A 63 -1.93 8.20 0.50
CA GLN A 63 -2.58 7.60 -0.66
C GLN A 63 -1.84 7.97 -1.93
N GLN A 64 -1.40 6.98 -2.69
CA GLN A 64 -0.87 7.22 -4.02
C GLN A 64 -2.04 7.35 -5.01
N ILE A 65 -2.13 8.50 -5.68
CA ILE A 65 -3.20 8.82 -6.63
C ILE A 65 -2.56 9.07 -8.00
N HIS A 66 -2.93 8.22 -8.95
CA HIS A 66 -2.53 8.35 -10.35
C HIS A 66 -3.77 8.67 -11.18
N GLU A 67 -3.88 9.91 -11.65
CA GLU A 67 -4.96 10.28 -12.56
C GLU A 67 -4.56 9.94 -14.00
N ARG A 68 -5.27 8.99 -14.61
CA ARG A 68 -5.05 8.57 -15.99
C ARG A 68 -6.30 8.89 -16.82
N GLY A 69 -6.58 10.18 -16.99
CA GLY A 69 -7.63 10.68 -17.88
C GLY A 69 -7.11 11.87 -18.67
N SER A 70 -7.25 11.85 -19.99
CA SER A 70 -7.27 13.11 -20.75
C SER A 70 -8.47 13.91 -20.27
N ALA A 71 -8.29 15.21 -20.01
CA ALA A 71 -9.42 16.10 -19.77
C ALA A 71 -10.41 15.89 -20.93
N LEU A 72 -11.63 15.42 -20.62
CA LEU A 72 -12.73 15.45 -21.57
C LEU A 72 -13.10 16.93 -21.73
N VAL A 73 -12.48 17.58 -22.71
CA VAL A 73 -12.86 18.90 -23.23
C VAL A 73 -13.85 18.68 -24.36
#